data_AF-W6TFY2-F1
#
_entry.id   AF-W6TFY2-F1
#
_cell.length_a   1.000
_cell.length_b   1.000
_cell.length_c   1.000
_cell.angle_alpha   90.00
_cell.angle_beta   90.00
_cell.angle_gamma   90.00
#
_symmetry.space_group_name_H-M   'P 1'
#
loop_
_entity.id
_entity.type
_entity.pdbx_description
1 polymer ?
#
loop_
_entity_poly.entity_id
_entity_poly.type
_entity_poly.pdbx_seq_one_letter_code
_entity_poly.pdbx_strand_id
1 'polypeptide(L)'
;MRAMGKAGKFVAKKDEDKSAFVINGAVASAVNKVLGILDIIIKKTVESNLDKIREAVKGIKYSESGGTEASQSDATQSVVTK
;
A
#
# COMPACT_ATOMS: atom_id res chain seq x y z
N MET A 1 -22.55 13.86 7.67
CA MET A 1 -21.34 14.39 6.97
C MET A 1 -21.12 15.89 7.13
N ARG A 2 -22.01 16.65 7.78
CA ARG A 2 -21.91 18.12 7.85
C ARG A 2 -20.55 18.63 8.35
N ALA A 3 -19.98 18.02 9.39
CA ALA A 3 -18.66 18.38 9.92
C ALA A 3 -17.48 18.24 8.95
N MET A 4 -17.56 17.33 7.98
CA MET A 4 -16.50 17.08 7.00
C MET A 4 -16.65 17.94 5.74
N GLY A 5 -17.78 18.65 5.59
CA GLY A 5 -18.02 19.53 4.46
C GLY A 5 -17.33 20.88 4.66
N LYS A 6 -16.75 21.43 3.58
CA LYS A 6 -16.05 22.72 3.57
C LYS A 6 -16.84 23.87 4.22
N ALA A 7 -18.16 23.92 4.01
CA ALA A 7 -19.06 24.93 4.57
C ALA A 7 -19.88 24.42 5.77
N GLY A 8 -19.49 23.29 6.35
CA GLY A 8 -20.17 22.66 7.47
C GLY A 8 -20.14 23.51 8.73
N LYS A 9 -21.30 23.97 9.20
CA LYS A 9 -21.43 24.73 10.45
C LYS A 9 -22.53 24.15 11.33
N PHE A 10 -22.28 24.15 12.63
CA PHE A 10 -23.26 23.81 13.66
C PHE A 10 -23.72 25.09 14.33
N VAL A 11 -25.01 25.15 14.69
CA VAL A 11 -25.63 26.32 15.28
C VAL A 11 -26.10 25.93 16.68
N ALA A 12 -25.81 26.79 17.65
CA ALA A 12 -26.37 26.73 19.00
C ALA A 12 -27.29 27.92 19.22
N LYS A 13 -28.15 27.86 20.24
CA LYS A 13 -28.92 29.03 20.65
C LYS A 13 -27.97 30.10 21.17
N LYS A 14 -28.39 31.36 21.03
CA LYS A 14 -27.66 32.50 21.57
C LYS A 14 -27.53 32.34 23.09
N ASP A 15 -26.38 32.72 23.63
CA ASP A 15 -26.07 32.69 25.07
C ASP A 15 -26.04 31.27 25.71
N GLU A 16 -25.82 30.23 24.89
CA GLU A 16 -25.68 28.83 25.34
C GLU A 16 -24.24 28.33 25.18
N ASP A 17 -23.30 28.87 25.96
CA ASP A 17 -21.86 28.62 25.83
C ASP A 17 -21.46 27.13 25.99
N LYS A 18 -22.24 26.36 26.75
CA LYS A 18 -22.01 24.92 26.97
C LYS A 18 -22.26 24.09 25.71
N SER A 19 -23.11 24.53 24.79
CA SER A 19 -23.43 23.74 23.59
C SER A 19 -22.22 23.61 22.68
N ALA A 20 -21.35 24.63 22.61
CA ALA A 20 -20.18 24.60 21.74
C ALA A 20 -19.24 23.44 22.10
N PHE A 21 -18.99 23.21 23.39
CA PHE A 21 -18.14 22.11 23.85
C PHE A 21 -18.73 20.74 23.52
N VAL A 22 -20.04 20.55 23.79
CA VAL A 22 -20.74 19.29 23.52
C VAL A 22 -20.79 19.00 22.01
N ILE A 23 -21.12 20.00 21.20
CA ILE A 23 -21.16 19.89 19.74
C ILE A 23 -19.78 19.51 19.22
N ASN A 24 -18.72 20.20 19.64
CA ASN A 24 -17.36 19.92 19.19
C ASN A 24 -16.91 18.50 19.57
N GLY A 25 -17.20 18.05 20.81
CA GLY A 25 -16.89 16.70 21.24
C GLY A 25 -17.63 15.63 20.43
N ALA A 26 -18.93 15.82 20.21
CA ALA A 26 -19.74 14.90 19.40
C ALA A 26 -19.27 14.85 17.94
N VAL A 27 -18.96 16.02 17.36
CA VAL A 27 -18.45 16.16 16.00
C VAL A 27 -17.09 15.46 15.84
N ALA A 28 -16.14 15.73 16.74
CA ALA A 28 -14.84 15.09 16.71
C ALA A 28 -14.96 13.56 16.84
N SER A 29 -15.79 13.07 17.77
CA SER A 29 -16.03 11.64 17.94
C SER A 29 -16.60 10.99 16.68
N ALA A 30 -17.61 11.62 16.06
CA ALA A 30 -18.23 11.10 14.86
C ALA A 30 -17.26 11.06 13.67
N VAL A 31 -16.49 12.12 13.45
CA VAL A 31 -15.50 12.20 12.37
C VAL A 31 -14.39 11.18 12.57
N ASN A 32 -13.85 11.07 13.78
CA ASN A 32 -12.80 10.09 14.10
C ASN A 32 -13.27 8.65 13.89
N LYS A 33 -14.51 8.32 14.26
CA LYS A 33 -15.07 6.99 14.00
C LYS A 33 -15.17 6.67 12.52
N VAL A 34 -15.62 7.62 11.69
CA VAL A 34 -15.75 7.44 10.24
C VAL A 34 -14.37 7.26 9.60
N LEU A 35 -13.40 8.13 9.92
CA LEU A 35 -12.03 8.01 9.41
C LEU A 35 -11.38 6.70 9.86
N GLY A 36 -11.60 6.28 11.11
CA GLY A 36 -11.08 5.00 11.62
C GLY A 36 -11.61 3.79 10.86
N ILE A 37 -12.91 3.77 10.54
CA ILE A 37 -13.49 2.69 9.72
C ILE A 37 -12.95 2.75 8.29
N LEU A 38 -12.84 3.94 7.70
CA LEU A 38 -12.28 4.12 6.36
C LEU A 38 -10.83 3.60 6.28
N ASP A 39 -10.01 3.94 7.26
CA ASP A 39 -8.62 3.48 7.36
C ASP A 39 -8.53 1.94 7.44
N ILE A 40 -9.36 1.31 8.28
CA ILE A 40 -9.44 -0.16 8.38
C ILE A 40 -9.81 -0.80 7.04
N ILE A 41 -10.80 -0.25 6.34
CA ILE A 41 -11.26 -0.79 5.04
C ILE A 41 -10.14 -0.67 3.99
N ILE A 42 -9.48 0.50 3.92
CA ILE A 42 -8.36 0.73 3.00
C ILE A 42 -7.23 -0.25 3.32
N LYS A 43 -6.84 -0.38 4.59
CA LYS A 43 -5.77 -1.28 5.04
C LYS A 43 -6.04 -2.72 4.64
N LYS A 44 -7.24 -3.25 4.94
CA LYS A 44 -7.64 -4.62 4.56
C LYS A 44 -7.62 -4.83 3.05
N THR A 45 -8.06 -3.83 2.29
CA THR A 45 -8.07 -3.88 0.82
C THR A 45 -6.65 -3.92 0.26
N VAL A 46 -5.77 -3.06 0.76
CA VAL A 46 -4.36 -3.00 0.35
C VAL A 46 -3.65 -4.30 0.74
N GLU A 47 -3.78 -4.75 1.99
CA GLU A 47 -3.21 -6.02 2.49
C GLU A 47 -3.62 -7.20 1.60
N SER A 48 -4.92 -7.36 1.31
CA SER A 48 -5.40 -8.45 0.46
C SER A 48 -4.81 -8.43 -0.95
N ASN A 49 -4.57 -7.25 -1.54
CA ASN A 49 -3.96 -7.16 -2.86
C ASN A 49 -2.45 -7.38 -2.81
N LEU A 50 -1.77 -6.90 -1.77
CA LEU A 50 -0.34 -7.17 -1.57
C LEU A 50 -0.07 -8.65 -1.32
N ASP A 51 -0.95 -9.34 -0.59
CA ASP A 51 -0.85 -10.80 -0.39
C ASP A 51 -0.94 -11.56 -1.72
N LYS A 52 -1.86 -11.16 -2.62
CA LYS A 52 -1.95 -11.75 -3.96
C LYS A 52 -0.67 -11.54 -4.76
N ILE A 53 -0.08 -10.34 -4.71
CA ILE A 53 1.20 -10.05 -5.37
C ILE A 53 2.31 -10.92 -4.78
N ARG A 54 2.37 -11.06 -3.46
CA ARG A 54 3.36 -11.90 -2.77
C ARG A 54 3.28 -13.35 -3.25
N GLU A 55 2.09 -13.94 -3.34
CA GLU A 55 1.92 -15.30 -3.84
C GLU A 55 2.29 -15.44 -5.33
N ALA A 56 1.91 -14.46 -6.16
CA ALA A 56 2.31 -14.44 -7.58
C ALA A 56 3.84 -14.41 -7.74
N VAL A 57 4.53 -13.59 -6.93
CA VAL A 57 5.99 -13.49 -6.95
C VAL A 57 6.67 -14.79 -6.53
N LYS A 58 6.14 -15.52 -5.53
CA LYS A 58 6.69 -16.84 -5.14
C LYS A 58 6.63 -17.86 -6.28
N GLY A 59 5.64 -17.75 -7.17
CA GLY A 59 5.46 -18.63 -8.32
C GLY A 59 6.38 -18.31 -9.51
N ILE A 60 7.06 -17.16 -9.51
CA ILE A 60 7.98 -16.78 -10.58
C ILE A 60 9.23 -17.66 -10.48
N LYS A 61 9.40 -18.54 -11.46
CA LYS A 61 10.67 -19.24 -11.68
C LYS A 61 11.54 -18.35 -12.56
N TYR A 62 12.66 -17.89 -12.02
CA TYR A 62 13.72 -17.28 -12.81
C TYR A 62 14.42 -18.40 -13.57
N SER A 63 14.13 -18.55 -14.86
CA SER A 63 15.03 -19.29 -15.75
C SER A 63 16.24 -18.41 -15.96
N GLU A 64 17.35 -18.76 -15.34
CA GLU A 64 18.66 -18.25 -15.73
C GLU A 64 18.83 -18.62 -17.21
N SER A 65 18.77 -17.62 -18.11
CA SER A 65 19.19 -17.83 -19.49
C SER A 65 20.66 -18.17 -19.39
N GLY A 66 20.98 -19.45 -19.62
CA GLY A 66 22.29 -20.03 -19.41
C GLY A 66 23.39 -19.05 -19.75
N GLY A 67 24.16 -18.67 -18.74
CA GLY A 67 25.50 -18.18 -18.97
C GLY A 67 26.17 -19.25 -19.82
N THR A 68 26.36 -18.95 -21.09
CA THR A 68 27.12 -19.76 -22.02
C THR A 68 28.41 -20.15 -21.33
N GLU A 69 28.51 -21.41 -20.89
CA GLU A 69 29.81 -22.02 -20.67
C GLU A 69 30.52 -21.88 -22.01
N ALA A 70 31.41 -20.90 -22.10
CA ALA A 70 32.37 -20.83 -23.19
C ALA A 70 33.25 -22.07 -23.02
N SER A 71 32.80 -23.19 -23.59
CA SER A 71 33.62 -24.35 -23.85
C SER A 71 34.70 -23.87 -24.80
N GLN A 72 35.83 -23.45 -24.24
CA GLN A 72 37.06 -23.22 -24.97
C GLN A 72 37.49 -24.60 -25.48
N SER A 73 37.00 -24.94 -26.67
CA SER A 73 37.32 -26.18 -27.35
C SER A 73 38.82 -26.26 -27.55
N ASP A 74 39.34 -27.38 -27.08
CA ASP A 74 40.65 -27.95 -27.33
C ASP A 74 41.05 -27.79 -28.81
N ALA A 75 42.12 -27.04 -29.07
CA ALA A 75 42.81 -27.02 -30.35
C ALA A 75 44.25 -27.47 -30.14
N THR A 76 44.41 -28.73 -29.78
CA THR A 76 45.64 -29.48 -30.07
C THR A 76 45.68 -29.78 -31.57
N GLN A 77 46.33 -28.92 -32.35
CA GLN A 77 46.92 -29.33 -33.62
C GLN A 77 48.43 -29.08 -33.60
N SER A 78 49.13 -30.20 -33.44
CA SER A 78 50.54 -30.41 -33.69
C SER A 78 51.02 -29.73 -34.97
N VAL A 79 52.04 -28.88 -34.85
CA VAL A 79 53.05 -28.69 -35.91
C VAL A 79 54.42 -28.78 -35.24
N VAL A 80 54.87 -30.01 -35.01
CA VAL A 80 56.29 -30.34 -35.11
C VAL A 80 56.55 -30.64 -36.58
N THR A 81 57.26 -29.79 -37.31
CA THR A 81 58.09 -30.25 -38.43
C THR A 81 59.21 -29.25 -38.77
N LYS A 82 60.43 -29.68 -38.41
CA LYS A 82 61.75 -29.44 -39.02
C LYS A 82 62.45 -28.08 -38.89
#